data_AF-A0A399SM66-F1
#
_entry.id   AF-A0A399SM66-F1
#
_cell.length_a   1.000
_cell.length_b   1.000
_cell.length_c   1.000
_cell.angle_alpha   90.00
_cell.angle_beta   90.00
_cell.angle_gamma   90.00
#
_symmetry.space_group_name_H-M   'P 1'
#
loop_
_entity.id
_entity.type
_entity.pdbx_description
1 polymer ?
#
loop_
_entity_poly.entity_id
_entity_poly.type
_entity_poly.pdbx_seq_one_letter_code
_entity_poly.pdbx_strand_id
1 'polypeptide(L)'
;SLATAEVPTRTAVAGRALRDDLAALALIRAVDVVLGRVPLTPDIAAELATGPLGGLDGIQLRRLRLAMRQEELAGDGHRSSDELLVEALAAPGRLETLDLGPARRLARLARTLQGARELASADGTIEELLWHLWEGSGLATPWFEQALQTGIVADQANRDLDGVVALFTAARRFVERNPGRPASDFVEELLGAEVPEDTLSPHPLADTVLVATPSAVVGAGYEVVAVAA
;
A
#
# COMPACT_ATOMS: atom_id res chain seq x y z
N SER A 1 20.61 -19.53 -23.21
CA SER A 1 19.54 -19.14 -22.27
C SER A 1 18.30 -18.78 -23.08
N LEU A 2 17.08 -18.97 -22.56
CA LEU A 2 15.83 -18.60 -23.26
C LEU A 2 15.84 -17.13 -23.69
N ALA A 3 16.45 -16.26 -22.88
CA ALA A 3 16.68 -14.84 -23.19
C ALA A 3 17.56 -14.59 -24.43
N THR A 4 18.50 -15.50 -24.75
CA THR A 4 19.37 -15.39 -25.93
C THR A 4 18.67 -15.85 -27.21
N ALA A 5 17.60 -16.65 -27.08
CA ALA A 5 16.84 -17.21 -28.18
C ALA A 5 15.56 -16.42 -28.47
N GLU A 6 15.38 -15.25 -27.84
CA GLU A 6 14.19 -14.39 -27.95
C GLU A 6 12.86 -15.12 -27.70
N VAL A 7 12.90 -16.19 -26.89
CA VAL A 7 11.69 -16.94 -26.53
C VAL A 7 10.97 -16.19 -25.41
N PRO A 8 9.70 -15.77 -25.60
CA PRO A 8 8.92 -15.12 -24.54
C PRO A 8 8.75 -16.06 -23.35
N THR A 9 9.32 -15.69 -22.20
CA THR A 9 9.18 -16.44 -20.95
C THR A 9 8.29 -15.69 -19.98
N ARG A 10 7.34 -16.39 -19.37
CA ARG A 10 6.64 -15.93 -18.17
C ARG A 10 7.15 -16.70 -16.97
N THR A 11 7.38 -16.05 -15.85
CA THR A 11 7.59 -16.75 -14.60
C THR A 11 6.24 -17.05 -13.96
N ALA A 12 6.10 -18.16 -13.24
CA ALA A 12 5.01 -18.32 -12.27
C ALA A 12 5.29 -17.37 -11.09
N VAL A 13 5.27 -16.07 -11.34
CA VAL A 13 4.74 -15.18 -10.34
C VAL A 13 3.25 -15.49 -10.41
N ALA A 14 2.79 -16.44 -9.59
CA ALA A 14 1.40 -16.39 -9.17
C ALA A 14 1.16 -14.92 -8.84
N GLY A 15 0.28 -14.25 -9.58
CA GLY A 15 -0.02 -12.85 -9.31
C GLY A 15 -0.24 -12.78 -7.81
N ARG A 16 0.68 -12.11 -7.10
CA ARG A 16 0.65 -12.06 -5.64
C ARG A 16 -0.77 -11.61 -5.33
N ALA A 17 -1.46 -12.31 -4.44
CA ALA A 17 -2.78 -11.84 -4.07
C ALA A 17 -2.60 -10.39 -3.61
N LEU A 18 -3.54 -9.50 -3.90
CA LEU A 18 -3.34 -8.06 -3.62
C LEU A 18 -2.94 -7.80 -2.14
N ARG A 19 -3.37 -8.70 -1.25
CA ARG A 19 -3.01 -8.79 0.17
C ARG A 19 -1.52 -9.03 0.46
N ASP A 20 -0.76 -9.49 -0.51
CA ASP A 20 0.65 -9.80 -0.36
C ASP A 20 1.53 -8.62 -0.80
N ASP A 21 0.97 -7.64 -1.52
CA ASP A 21 1.68 -6.46 -2.00
C ASP A 21 1.72 -5.38 -0.90
N LEU A 22 2.93 -4.96 -0.52
CA LEU A 22 3.13 -4.03 0.59
C LEU A 22 2.60 -2.62 0.27
N ALA A 23 2.65 -2.19 -0.99
CA ALA A 23 2.18 -0.88 -1.40
C ALA A 23 0.65 -0.84 -1.41
N ALA A 24 0.01 -1.87 -1.97
CA ALA A 24 -1.44 -2.00 -1.95
C ALA A 24 -1.97 -2.12 -0.51
N LEU A 25 -1.35 -2.95 0.33
CA LEU A 25 -1.70 -3.08 1.75
C LEU A 25 -1.56 -1.76 2.51
N ALA A 26 -0.51 -0.96 2.24
CA ALA A 26 -0.32 0.32 2.90
C ALA A 26 -1.48 1.30 2.60
N LEU A 27 -1.98 1.31 1.36
CA LEU A 27 -3.16 2.09 0.98
C LEU A 27 -4.42 1.56 1.68
N ILE A 28 -4.64 0.25 1.69
CA ILE A 28 -5.80 -0.36 2.36
C ILE A 28 -5.78 -0.11 3.87
N ARG A 29 -4.61 -0.21 4.52
CA ARG A 29 -4.44 0.11 5.93
C ARG A 29 -4.81 1.56 6.23
N ALA A 30 -4.39 2.50 5.38
CA ALA A 30 -4.78 3.90 5.52
C ALA A 30 -6.28 4.10 5.34
N VAL A 31 -6.91 3.39 4.40
CA VAL A 31 -8.38 3.39 4.24
C VAL A 31 -9.08 2.83 5.48
N ASP A 32 -8.62 1.71 6.06
CA ASP A 32 -9.19 1.15 7.30
C ASP A 32 -9.21 2.16 8.45
N VAL A 33 -8.11 2.91 8.61
CA VAL A 33 -7.98 3.97 9.61
C VAL A 33 -8.90 5.15 9.30
N VAL A 34 -8.97 5.56 8.02
CA VAL A 34 -9.82 6.67 7.57
C VAL A 34 -11.31 6.35 7.78
N LEU A 35 -11.73 5.12 7.50
CA LEU A 35 -13.09 4.63 7.69
C LEU A 35 -13.42 4.35 9.17
N GLY A 36 -12.45 4.44 10.07
CA GLY A 36 -12.64 4.12 11.48
C GLY A 36 -12.88 2.63 11.76
N ARG A 37 -12.60 1.74 10.80
CA ARG A 37 -12.69 0.27 10.97
C ARG A 37 -11.63 -0.22 11.95
N VAL A 38 -10.47 0.42 11.94
CA VAL A 38 -9.37 0.16 12.87
C VAL A 38 -8.96 1.48 13.54
N PRO A 39 -8.82 1.52 14.88
CA PRO A 39 -8.36 2.73 15.56
C PRO A 39 -6.92 3.06 15.17
N LEU A 40 -6.59 4.35 15.09
CA LEU A 40 -5.22 4.81 14.91
C LEU A 40 -4.43 4.59 16.22
N THR A 41 -3.85 3.41 16.37
CA THR A 41 -2.99 3.05 17.51
C THR A 41 -1.55 3.57 17.30
N PRO A 42 -0.71 3.61 18.35
CA PRO A 42 0.71 3.95 18.20
C PRO A 42 1.47 3.09 17.18
N ASP A 43 1.16 1.79 17.13
CA ASP A 43 1.79 0.86 16.20
C ASP A 43 1.40 1.17 14.76
N ILE A 44 0.11 1.39 14.50
CA ILE A 44 -0.39 1.77 13.17
C ILE A 44 0.12 3.16 12.77
N ALA A 45 0.20 4.09 13.71
CA ALA A 45 0.76 5.42 13.46
C ALA A 45 2.24 5.33 13.06
N ALA A 46 3.02 4.47 13.71
CA ALA A 46 4.41 4.22 13.34
C ALA A 46 4.52 3.49 11.98
N GLU A 47 3.65 2.52 11.73
CA GLU A 47 3.53 1.79 10.45
C GLU A 47 3.24 2.77 9.30
N LEU A 48 2.23 3.64 9.43
CA LEU A 48 1.89 4.64 8.41
C LEU A 48 3.00 5.68 8.21
N ALA A 49 3.64 6.12 9.29
CA ALA A 49 4.73 7.10 9.22
C ALA A 49 5.96 6.54 8.49
N THR A 50 6.27 5.25 8.67
CA THR A 50 7.47 4.61 8.11
C THR A 50 7.23 3.82 6.84
N GLY A 51 5.97 3.49 6.57
CA GLY A 51 5.53 2.82 5.36
C GLY A 51 5.54 3.75 4.14
N PRO A 52 5.11 3.25 2.97
CA PRO A 52 5.16 3.96 1.70
C PRO A 52 4.57 5.37 1.78
N LEU A 53 3.40 5.53 2.43
CA LEU A 53 2.67 6.80 2.48
C LEU A 53 3.37 7.88 3.31
N GLY A 54 4.08 7.50 4.39
CA GLY A 54 4.79 8.43 5.26
C GLY A 54 6.25 8.64 4.85
N GLY A 55 6.91 7.61 4.32
CA GLY A 55 8.26 7.66 3.76
C GLY A 55 9.34 8.06 4.76
N LEU A 56 9.10 7.92 6.06
CA LEU A 56 10.12 8.14 7.08
C LEU A 56 10.93 6.87 7.31
N ASP A 57 12.24 7.01 7.43
CA ASP A 57 13.05 5.93 7.99
C ASP A 57 12.96 5.91 9.53
N GLY A 58 13.46 4.83 10.16
CA GLY A 58 13.42 4.68 11.62
C GLY A 58 14.22 5.75 12.38
N ILE A 59 15.27 6.31 11.78
CA ILE A 59 16.07 7.38 12.38
C ILE A 59 15.30 8.70 12.34
N GLN A 60 14.66 9.00 11.22
CA GLN A 60 13.80 10.17 11.02
C GLN A 60 12.60 10.13 11.96
N LEU A 61 11.94 8.98 12.10
CA LEU A 61 10.85 8.82 13.07
C LEU A 61 11.35 9.02 14.51
N ARG A 62 12.49 8.44 14.87
CA ARG A 62 13.09 8.63 16.21
C ARG A 62 13.40 10.10 16.47
N ARG A 63 14.02 10.81 15.52
CA ARG A 63 14.32 12.24 15.64
C ARG A 63 13.06 13.08 15.80
N LEU A 64 12.02 12.76 15.03
CA LEU A 64 10.73 13.45 15.13
C LEU A 64 10.07 13.24 16.49
N ARG A 65 10.04 11.99 16.99
CA ARG A 65 9.53 11.68 18.34
C ARG A 65 10.26 12.44 19.44
N LEU A 66 11.59 12.57 19.33
CA LEU A 66 12.37 13.35 20.28
C LEU A 66 12.03 14.85 20.22
N ALA A 67 11.88 15.41 19.02
CA ALA A 67 11.52 16.82 18.83
C ALA A 67 10.12 17.13 19.40
N MET A 68 9.12 16.32 19.07
CA MET A 68 7.77 16.44 19.62
C MET A 68 7.78 16.35 21.15
N ARG A 69 8.58 15.42 21.72
CA ARG A 69 8.66 15.27 23.17
C ARG A 69 9.35 16.45 23.85
N GLN A 70 10.36 17.05 23.22
CA GLN A 70 10.99 18.26 23.73
C GLN A 70 10.02 19.45 23.76
N GLU A 71 9.26 19.64 22.68
CA GLU A 71 8.24 20.70 22.61
C GLU A 71 7.13 20.48 23.64
N GLU A 72 6.65 19.24 23.79
CA GLU A 72 5.66 18.88 24.81
C GLU A 72 6.13 19.24 26.22
N LEU A 73 7.38 18.91 26.55
CA LEU A 73 7.95 19.23 27.87
C LEU A 73 8.18 20.73 28.07
N ALA A 74 8.52 21.47 27.00
CA ALA A 74 8.65 22.92 27.06
C ALA A 74 7.31 23.64 27.29
N GLY A 75 6.20 22.98 26.92
CA GLY A 75 4.83 23.44 27.19
C GLY A 75 4.21 22.84 28.47
N ASP A 76 5.02 22.36 29.42
CA ASP A 76 4.58 21.70 30.67
C ASP A 76 3.68 20.46 30.48
N GLY A 77 3.73 19.87 29.28
CA GLY A 77 2.94 18.71 28.91
C GLY A 77 3.60 17.37 29.28
N HIS A 78 2.77 16.34 29.45
CA HIS A 78 3.19 15.03 29.95
C HIS A 78 2.92 13.87 28.99
N ARG A 79 2.41 14.12 27.79
CA ARG A 79 2.12 13.07 26.79
C ARG A 79 3.37 12.32 26.34
N SER A 80 3.24 11.01 26.21
CA SER A 80 4.27 10.13 25.67
C SER A 80 4.55 10.41 24.18
N SER A 81 5.69 9.96 23.67
CA SER A 81 6.01 10.09 22.24
C SER A 81 5.03 9.36 21.32
N ASP A 82 4.39 8.31 21.83
CA ASP A 82 3.43 7.51 21.10
C ASP A 82 2.06 8.20 21.02
N GLU A 83 1.59 8.79 22.13
CA GLU A 83 0.41 9.66 22.13
C GLU A 83 0.61 10.84 21.18
N LEU A 84 1.78 11.49 21.21
CA LEU A 84 2.10 12.61 20.33
C LEU A 84 2.10 12.21 18.86
N LEU A 85 2.60 11.00 18.52
CA LEU A 85 2.59 10.52 17.14
C LEU A 85 1.16 10.25 16.64
N VAL A 86 0.31 9.65 17.47
CA VAL A 86 -1.10 9.42 17.15
C VAL A 86 -1.82 10.75 16.96
N GLU A 87 -1.65 11.71 17.89
CA GLU A 87 -2.24 13.05 17.78
C GLU A 87 -1.78 13.79 16.52
N ALA A 88 -0.50 13.68 16.17
CA ALA A 88 0.07 14.32 14.99
C ALA A 88 -0.54 13.83 13.67
N LEU A 89 -0.97 12.56 13.61
CA LEU A 89 -1.65 11.97 12.44
C LEU A 89 -3.19 12.11 12.50
N ALA A 90 -3.76 12.24 13.70
CA ALA A 90 -5.19 12.42 13.90
C ALA A 90 -5.65 13.81 13.50
N ALA A 91 -4.85 14.85 13.76
CA ALA A 91 -5.21 16.25 13.50
C ALA A 91 -4.09 16.98 12.74
N PRO A 92 -4.39 17.57 11.57
CA PRO A 92 -3.45 18.49 10.91
C PRO A 92 -3.09 19.69 11.80
N GLY A 93 -1.89 20.23 11.60
CA GLY A 93 -1.43 21.45 12.29
C GLY A 93 -0.54 21.20 13.52
N ARG A 94 -0.54 19.97 14.08
CA ARG A 94 0.23 19.61 15.29
C ARG A 94 1.76 19.65 15.12
N LEU A 95 2.24 19.80 13.90
CA LEU A 95 3.66 19.75 13.55
C LEU A 95 4.15 21.07 12.92
N GLU A 96 3.34 22.11 12.89
CA GLU A 96 3.65 23.38 12.21
C GLU A 96 4.79 24.16 12.85
N THR A 97 4.99 23.97 14.15
CA THR A 97 6.06 24.59 14.94
C THR A 97 7.41 23.88 14.81
N LEU A 98 7.42 22.65 14.27
CA LEU A 98 8.64 21.85 14.11
C LEU A 98 9.26 22.06 12.72
N ASP A 99 10.32 22.86 12.66
CA ASP A 99 11.09 23.06 11.42
C ASP A 99 12.04 21.89 11.10
N LEU A 100 11.43 20.74 10.79
CA LEU A 100 12.13 19.50 10.45
C LEU A 100 11.56 18.89 9.17
N GLY A 101 12.42 18.38 8.29
CA GLY A 101 11.98 17.65 7.09
C GLY A 101 11.02 16.48 7.38
N PRO A 102 11.30 15.61 8.36
CA PRO A 102 10.37 14.57 8.80
C PRO A 102 9.02 15.09 9.30
N ALA A 103 9.01 16.22 10.02
CA ALA A 103 7.77 16.84 10.51
C ALA A 103 6.89 17.31 9.33
N ARG A 104 7.49 17.95 8.32
CA ARG A 104 6.77 18.37 7.10
C ARG A 104 6.16 17.21 6.32
N ARG A 105 6.85 16.07 6.24
CA ARG A 105 6.32 14.85 5.60
C ARG A 105 5.18 14.23 6.41
N LEU A 106 5.35 14.07 7.71
CA LEU A 106 4.28 13.55 8.57
C LEU A 106 3.05 14.49 8.57
N ALA A 107 3.26 15.80 8.53
CA ALA A 107 2.17 16.78 8.41
C ALA A 107 1.41 16.68 7.08
N ARG A 108 2.10 16.33 5.98
CA ARG A 108 1.45 16.05 4.69
C ARG A 108 0.57 14.82 4.81
N LEU A 109 1.09 13.73 5.36
CA LEU A 109 0.32 12.50 5.60
C LEU A 109 -0.90 12.78 6.48
N ALA A 110 -0.75 13.53 7.57
CA ALA A 110 -1.87 13.91 8.44
C ALA A 110 -2.97 14.68 7.69
N ARG A 111 -2.60 15.64 6.82
CA ARG A 111 -3.55 16.36 5.96
C ARG A 111 -4.25 15.44 4.97
N THR A 112 -3.51 14.51 4.34
CA THR A 112 -4.06 13.52 3.42
C THR A 112 -5.04 12.57 4.11
N LEU A 113 -4.72 12.09 5.32
CA LEU A 113 -5.65 11.27 6.11
C LEU A 113 -6.89 12.08 6.50
N GLN A 114 -6.74 13.35 6.86
CA GLN A 114 -7.88 14.21 7.19
C GLN A 114 -8.80 14.45 5.99
N GLY A 115 -8.24 14.78 4.82
CA GLY A 115 -9.03 14.94 3.59
C GLY A 115 -9.74 13.65 3.17
N ALA A 116 -9.09 12.49 3.36
CA ALA A 116 -9.73 11.20 3.13
C ALA A 116 -10.88 10.93 4.14
N ARG A 117 -10.75 11.34 5.41
CA ARG A 117 -11.85 11.25 6.39
C ARG A 117 -13.02 12.14 6.02
N GLU A 118 -12.76 13.35 5.53
CA GLU A 118 -13.80 14.26 5.04
C GLU A 118 -14.53 13.64 3.83
N LEU A 119 -13.79 13.08 2.88
CA LEU A 119 -14.36 12.38 1.74
C LEU A 119 -15.20 11.16 2.18
N ALA A 120 -14.71 10.36 3.13
CA ALA A 120 -15.45 9.23 3.69
C ALA A 120 -16.74 9.67 4.39
N SER A 121 -16.70 10.80 5.11
CA SER A 121 -17.90 11.36 5.77
C SER A 121 -18.95 11.90 4.79
N ALA A 122 -18.54 12.14 3.54
CA ALA A 122 -19.41 12.54 2.44
C ALA A 122 -19.81 11.35 1.54
N ASP A 123 -19.73 10.12 2.07
CA ASP A 123 -20.02 8.87 1.36
C ASP A 123 -19.18 8.65 0.09
N GLY A 124 -17.94 9.14 0.10
CA GLY A 124 -16.98 8.94 -0.98
C GLY A 124 -16.73 7.46 -1.26
N THR A 125 -16.59 7.14 -2.54
CA THR A 125 -16.33 5.78 -3.02
C THR A 125 -14.92 5.32 -2.64
N ILE A 126 -14.70 4.00 -2.66
CA ILE A 126 -13.37 3.44 -2.44
C ILE A 126 -12.34 3.94 -3.48
N GLU A 127 -12.75 4.13 -4.74
CA GLU A 127 -11.86 4.65 -5.79
C GLU A 127 -11.42 6.08 -5.47
N GLU A 128 -12.34 6.95 -5.02
CA GLU A 128 -12.01 8.33 -4.63
C GLU A 128 -11.10 8.39 -3.40
N LEU A 129 -11.36 7.55 -2.38
CA LEU A 129 -10.52 7.48 -1.18
C LEU A 129 -9.10 7.02 -1.52
N LEU A 130 -8.96 5.94 -2.30
CA LEU A 130 -7.67 5.44 -2.75
C LEU A 130 -6.92 6.47 -3.59
N TRP A 131 -7.64 7.15 -4.49
CA TRP A 131 -7.05 8.19 -5.32
C TRP A 131 -6.52 9.35 -4.47
N HIS A 132 -7.30 9.84 -3.50
CA HIS A 132 -6.90 10.92 -2.60
C HIS A 132 -5.64 10.55 -1.78
N LEU A 133 -5.60 9.34 -1.24
CA LEU A 133 -4.45 8.84 -0.47
C LEU A 133 -3.21 8.67 -1.36
N TRP A 134 -3.38 8.11 -2.56
CA TRP A 134 -2.30 7.92 -3.53
C TRP A 134 -1.71 9.25 -4.00
N GLU A 135 -2.54 10.19 -4.43
CA GLU A 135 -2.11 11.52 -4.86
C GLU A 135 -1.43 12.28 -3.71
N GLY A 136 -2.02 12.24 -2.52
CA GLY A 136 -1.49 12.91 -1.32
C GLY A 136 -0.14 12.36 -0.84
N SER A 137 0.15 11.08 -1.12
CA SER A 137 1.44 10.44 -0.81
C SER A 137 2.61 10.99 -1.62
N GLY A 138 2.35 11.47 -2.85
CA GLY A 138 3.38 11.91 -3.79
C GLY A 138 4.29 10.79 -4.30
N LEU A 139 3.91 9.52 -4.14
CA LEU A 139 4.71 8.36 -4.55
C LEU A 139 4.71 8.09 -6.06
N ALA A 140 3.69 8.55 -6.77
CA ALA A 140 3.50 8.22 -8.19
C ALA A 140 4.73 8.57 -9.06
N THR A 141 5.21 9.81 -8.98
CA THR A 141 6.37 10.27 -9.76
C THR A 141 7.66 9.53 -9.41
N PRO A 142 8.13 9.49 -8.14
CA PRO A 142 9.39 8.83 -7.82
C PRO A 142 9.38 7.34 -8.14
N TRP A 143 8.26 6.64 -7.90
CA TRP A 143 8.17 5.21 -8.24
C TRP A 143 8.17 4.97 -9.73
N PHE A 144 7.48 5.81 -10.51
CA PHE A 144 7.51 5.73 -11.96
C PHE A 144 8.93 5.98 -12.51
N GLU A 145 9.63 7.00 -12.01
CA GLU A 145 11.01 7.28 -12.39
C GLU A 145 11.96 6.13 -12.01
N GLN A 146 11.78 5.52 -10.84
CA GLN A 146 12.56 4.35 -10.41
C GLN A 146 12.27 3.12 -11.26
N ALA A 147 11.01 2.88 -11.62
CA ALA A 147 10.58 1.75 -12.46
C ALA A 147 11.16 1.79 -13.87
N LEU A 148 11.46 2.98 -14.40
CA LEU A 148 12.12 3.18 -15.70
C LEU A 148 13.63 2.89 -15.70
N GLN A 149 14.23 2.71 -14.51
CA GLN A 149 15.65 2.38 -14.39
C GLN A 149 15.87 0.87 -14.63
N THR A 150 17.08 0.38 -14.37
CA THR A 150 17.41 -1.04 -14.48
C THR A 150 17.93 -1.59 -13.16
N GLY A 151 17.73 -2.89 -12.92
CA GLY A 151 18.21 -3.58 -11.72
C GLY A 151 17.15 -3.65 -10.61
N ILE A 152 17.59 -4.15 -9.44
CA ILE A 152 16.70 -4.60 -8.35
C ILE A 152 15.75 -3.51 -7.85
N VAL A 153 16.19 -2.24 -7.84
CA VAL A 153 15.35 -1.12 -7.41
C VAL A 153 14.21 -0.87 -8.41
N ALA A 154 14.49 -0.96 -9.71
CA ALA A 154 13.48 -0.83 -10.76
C ALA A 154 12.50 -2.00 -10.73
N ASP A 155 13.00 -3.22 -10.52
CA ASP A 155 12.14 -4.42 -10.38
C ASP A 155 11.19 -4.28 -9.18
N GLN A 156 11.67 -3.75 -8.05
CA GLN A 156 10.82 -3.51 -6.88
C GLN A 156 9.78 -2.44 -7.16
N ALA A 157 10.17 -1.30 -7.74
CA ALA A 157 9.24 -0.22 -8.07
C ALA A 157 8.16 -0.67 -9.07
N ASN A 158 8.52 -1.48 -10.08
CA ASN A 158 7.55 -2.08 -10.99
C ASN A 158 6.55 -2.98 -10.25
N ARG A 159 7.03 -3.84 -9.34
CA ARG A 159 6.15 -4.69 -8.53
C ARG A 159 5.19 -3.88 -7.67
N ASP A 160 5.69 -2.87 -6.97
CA ASP A 160 4.86 -2.01 -6.13
C ASP A 160 3.80 -1.27 -6.95
N LEU A 161 4.15 -0.80 -8.16
CA LEU A 161 3.21 -0.18 -9.09
C LEU A 161 2.17 -1.16 -9.63
N ASP A 162 2.56 -2.39 -9.98
CA ASP A 162 1.63 -3.43 -10.41
C ASP A 162 0.59 -3.74 -9.33
N GLY A 163 1.03 -3.82 -8.06
CA GLY A 163 0.15 -3.96 -6.90
C GLY A 163 -0.85 -2.82 -6.77
N VAL A 164 -0.39 -1.57 -6.87
CA VAL A 164 -1.25 -0.38 -6.83
C VAL A 164 -2.25 -0.39 -7.99
N VAL A 165 -1.82 -0.69 -9.22
CA VAL A 165 -2.71 -0.75 -10.40
C VAL A 165 -3.76 -1.85 -10.24
N ALA A 166 -3.38 -3.01 -9.71
CA ALA A 166 -4.31 -4.09 -9.42
C ALA A 166 -5.35 -3.67 -8.37
N LEU A 167 -4.95 -2.94 -7.32
CA LEU A 167 -5.85 -2.38 -6.32
C LEU A 167 -6.87 -1.42 -6.92
N PHE A 168 -6.44 -0.43 -7.70
CA PHE A 168 -7.34 0.51 -8.37
C PHE A 168 -8.28 -0.19 -9.35
N THR A 169 -7.80 -1.19 -10.07
CA THR A 169 -8.62 -2.01 -10.97
C THR A 169 -9.71 -2.76 -10.20
N ALA A 170 -9.38 -3.33 -9.04
CA ALA A 170 -10.34 -4.00 -8.17
C ALA A 170 -11.37 -3.02 -7.61
N ALA A 171 -10.92 -1.86 -7.11
CA ALA A 171 -11.77 -0.81 -6.56
C ALA A 171 -12.77 -0.26 -7.59
N ARG A 172 -12.31 0.07 -8.80
CA ARG A 172 -13.19 0.51 -9.89
C ARG A 172 -14.25 -0.52 -10.22
N ARG A 173 -13.85 -1.78 -10.40
CA ARG A 173 -14.77 -2.89 -10.66
C ARG A 173 -15.79 -3.09 -9.54
N PHE A 174 -15.41 -2.85 -8.28
CA PHE A 174 -16.32 -2.91 -7.15
C PHE A 174 -17.39 -1.80 -7.24
N VAL A 175 -16.97 -0.56 -7.51
CA VAL A 175 -17.88 0.60 -7.66
C VAL A 175 -18.82 0.42 -8.86
N GLU A 176 -18.29 -0.01 -10.01
CA GLU A 176 -19.08 -0.23 -11.23
C GLU A 176 -20.16 -1.31 -11.04
N ARG A 177 -19.82 -2.42 -10.36
CA ARG A 177 -20.78 -3.52 -10.13
C ARG A 177 -21.75 -3.23 -9.00
N ASN A 178 -21.37 -2.37 -8.06
CA ASN A 178 -22.16 -2.08 -6.88
C ASN A 178 -22.30 -0.58 -6.60
N PRO A 179 -23.03 0.17 -7.44
CA PRO A 179 -23.21 1.60 -7.23
C PRO A 179 -23.81 1.91 -5.85
N GLY A 180 -23.19 2.83 -5.12
CA GLY A 180 -23.65 3.28 -3.80
C GLY A 180 -23.32 2.36 -2.62
N ARG A 181 -22.59 1.25 -2.83
CA ARG A 181 -22.07 0.46 -1.70
C ARG A 181 -20.96 1.23 -0.98
N PRO A 182 -20.90 1.14 0.36
CA PRO A 182 -19.92 1.86 1.14
C PRO A 182 -18.51 1.32 0.89
N ALA A 183 -17.50 2.20 0.98
CA ALA A 183 -16.10 1.81 0.81
C ALA A 183 -15.63 0.74 1.82
N SER A 184 -16.25 0.68 3.01
CA SER A 184 -15.97 -0.32 4.03
C SER A 184 -16.19 -1.75 3.56
N ASP A 185 -17.19 -1.96 2.70
CA ASP A 185 -17.52 -3.28 2.17
C ASP A 185 -16.41 -3.79 1.25
N PHE A 186 -15.82 -2.92 0.44
CA PHE A 186 -14.69 -3.30 -0.40
C PHE A 186 -13.50 -3.75 0.44
N VAL A 187 -13.19 -3.02 1.51
CA VAL A 187 -12.08 -3.35 2.41
C VAL A 187 -12.35 -4.70 3.09
N GLU A 188 -13.58 -4.95 3.51
CA GLU A 188 -13.99 -6.22 4.09
C GLU A 188 -13.91 -7.39 3.10
N GLU A 189 -14.39 -7.22 1.86
CA GLU A 189 -14.26 -8.23 0.82
C GLU A 189 -12.79 -8.52 0.48
N LEU A 190 -11.97 -7.47 0.38
CA LEU A 190 -10.57 -7.61 0.03
C LEU A 190 -9.75 -8.33 1.12
N LEU A 191 -9.99 -7.99 2.39
CA LEU A 191 -9.31 -8.61 3.52
C LEU A 191 -9.95 -9.97 3.89
N GLY A 192 -11.23 -10.16 3.62
CA GLY A 192 -12.03 -11.33 3.99
C GLY A 192 -12.06 -12.47 2.98
N ALA A 193 -11.60 -12.26 1.74
CA ALA A 193 -11.50 -13.29 0.69
C ALA A 193 -10.45 -14.40 0.97
N GLU A 194 -10.22 -14.76 2.23
CA GLU A 194 -9.32 -15.83 2.70
C GLU A 194 -10.04 -16.96 3.44
N VAL A 195 -11.36 -17.10 3.27
CA VAL A 195 -11.95 -18.43 3.43
C VAL A 195 -11.76 -19.14 2.09
N PRO A 196 -10.98 -20.22 2.00
CA PRO A 196 -10.79 -20.92 0.73
C PRO A 196 -12.11 -21.56 0.31
N GLU A 197 -12.93 -20.85 -0.46
CA GLU A 197 -13.88 -21.47 -1.37
C GLU A 197 -13.13 -21.75 -2.67
N ASP A 198 -12.56 -22.95 -2.67
CA ASP A 198 -12.19 -23.77 -3.80
C ASP A 198 -12.79 -23.27 -5.15
N THR A 199 -12.01 -22.52 -5.91
CA THR A 199 -12.38 -22.14 -7.28
C THR A 199 -11.21 -22.34 -8.23
N LEU A 200 -11.07 -23.60 -8.61
CA LEU A 200 -10.48 -24.06 -9.85
C LEU A 200 -11.11 -23.32 -11.05
N SER A 201 -10.36 -22.43 -11.70
CA SER A 201 -10.57 -22.10 -13.12
C SER A 201 -9.30 -21.47 -13.72
N PRO A 202 -8.60 -22.15 -14.64
CA PRO A 202 -7.46 -21.59 -15.34
C PRO A 202 -7.91 -20.58 -16.42
N HIS A 203 -7.37 -19.37 -16.36
CA HIS A 203 -7.42 -18.41 -17.47
C HIS A 203 -6.53 -18.87 -18.64
N PRO A 204 -6.99 -18.82 -19.91
CA PRO A 204 -6.14 -19.10 -21.05
C PRO A 204 -5.23 -17.88 -21.32
N LEU A 205 -3.91 -18.05 -21.27
CA LEU A 205 -2.93 -17.00 -21.59
C LEU A 205 -1.86 -17.53 -22.56
N ALA A 206 -1.58 -16.69 -23.56
CA ALA A 206 -0.75 -16.79 -24.78
C ALA A 206 0.53 -17.67 -24.79
N ASP A 207 0.96 -18.03 -26.02
CA ASP A 207 2.16 -18.80 -26.41
C ASP A 207 3.45 -18.28 -25.75
N THR A 208 3.72 -18.73 -24.53
CA THR A 208 4.88 -18.33 -23.72
C THR A 208 5.40 -19.51 -22.92
N VAL A 209 6.72 -19.56 -22.67
CA VAL A 209 7.33 -20.60 -21.83
C VAL A 209 7.20 -20.21 -20.36
N LEU A 210 6.56 -21.08 -19.56
CA LEU A 210 6.44 -20.90 -18.12
C LEU A 210 7.72 -21.37 -17.40
N VAL A 211 8.34 -20.49 -16.62
CA VAL A 211 9.46 -20.79 -15.71
C VAL A 211 8.95 -20.74 -14.27
N ALA A 212 8.99 -21.86 -13.56
CA ALA A 212 8.37 -22.00 -12.25
C ALA A 212 9.14 -22.95 -11.33
N THR A 213 8.95 -22.84 -10.02
CA THR A 213 9.40 -23.87 -9.07
C THR A 213 8.46 -25.08 -9.14
N PRO A 214 8.90 -26.29 -8.76
CA PRO A 214 8.05 -27.49 -8.77
C PRO A 214 6.75 -27.32 -7.98
N SER A 215 6.79 -26.56 -6.88
CA SER A 215 5.61 -26.27 -6.05
C SER A 215 4.58 -25.36 -6.74
N ALA A 216 5.00 -24.51 -7.67
CA ALA A 216 4.13 -23.54 -8.33
C ALA A 216 3.33 -24.12 -9.52
N VAL A 217 3.55 -25.38 -9.88
CA VAL A 217 2.89 -26.07 -11.01
C VAL A 217 2.07 -27.29 -10.58
N VAL A 218 1.83 -27.44 -9.27
CA VAL A 218 1.03 -28.54 -8.73
C VAL A 218 -0.41 -28.44 -9.26
N GLY A 219 -0.92 -29.53 -9.84
CA GLY A 219 -2.28 -29.60 -10.38
C GLY A 219 -2.46 -29.07 -11.80
N ALA A 220 -1.40 -28.57 -12.44
CA ALA A 220 -1.43 -28.14 -13.85
C ALA A 220 -0.84 -29.21 -14.79
N GLY A 221 -1.39 -29.32 -16.01
CA GLY A 221 -0.90 -30.19 -17.08
C GLY A 221 -0.16 -29.39 -18.17
N TYR A 222 0.96 -29.92 -18.66
CA TYR A 222 1.76 -29.31 -19.73
C TYR A 222 2.15 -30.38 -20.76
N GLU A 223 2.21 -30.00 -22.03
CA GLU A 223 2.64 -30.91 -23.11
C GLU A 223 4.15 -31.14 -23.12
N VAL A 224 4.93 -30.12 -22.73
CA VAL A 224 6.39 -30.16 -22.69
C VAL A 224 6.89 -29.58 -21.36
N VAL A 225 7.74 -30.33 -20.66
CA VAL A 225 8.37 -29.91 -19.40
C VAL A 225 9.88 -30.14 -19.51
N ALA A 226 10.67 -29.12 -19.14
CA ALA A 226 12.12 -29.23 -19.02
C ALA A 226 12.53 -28.88 -17.58
N VAL A 227 13.38 -29.73 -16.97
CA VAL A 227 13.96 -29.49 -15.65
C VAL A 227 15.39 -29.00 -15.83
N ALA A 228 15.66 -27.76 -15.43
CA ALA A 228 17.01 -27.21 -15.39
C ALA A 228 17.66 -27.52 -14.04
N ALA A 229 18.92 -27.96 -14.06
CA ALA A 229 19.74 -28.24 -12.89
C ALA A 229 20.67 -27.08 -12.54
#